data_AF-H1HG16-F1
#
_entry.id   AF-H1HG16-F1
#
_cell.length_a   1.000
_cell.length_b   1.000
_cell.length_c   1.000
_cell.angle_alpha   90.00
_cell.angle_beta   90.00
_cell.angle_gamma   90.00
#
_symmetry.space_group_name_H-M   'P 1'
#
loop_
_entity.id
_entity.type
_entity.pdbx_description
1 polymer ?
#
loop_
_entity_poly.entity_id
_entity_poly.type
_entity_poly.pdbx_seq_one_letter_code
_entity_poly.pdbx_strand_id
1 'polypeptide(L)'
;MIDEALEVFRKIYDKEGEELVVSKHIPKDGTYILVNIKSGKIIEKLNISYDKKAKKVDGEFNQYYSYFKAFDYYSNLVDMNKPMDPKKTIHSNQIYSFFIKKDSIRENKLTKSIIEGYKKNLLNPEEKYNSKEAKELYKNIAEKLPKIEKDIVEDIFLWIEDNVNGNLLENDNKKDYLKIFFVEEDLDKSLEVFKSEHKRYLIPNIFNSNDYNKKIGETIYGLSNNNMGLNAKKAFLENKTRRVSTPYLVNTDEILLQYAFYNYLLPEVKHGNYFIYFLENEIIPRTYKEGCPNGAKYLLNASYSKDVDIKNFNVISKNNDEEIIINFKEILHQKKKDTDEIEYGNLNREKMMNNINKILFYNSLLGNFLLNDGDLDIKDIEVKKLLMKYRNSFYKWFYLNDEAEVKKNIRKIYLDAVMVAIGNRHFFKASQQLDFGFCLEKYFYGKSELMEEIMNVKEVFLNHTLSEEEWEFLNDEEYFFAVGQILAYINYMRNSKAKSLNFIKQLTFVKNIDVLKEKIKKIVISYSHIFETKNKKINRTISNISLYQPKEIKIDILLAGFTADIIFFKKREEK
;
A
#
# COMPACT_ATOMS: atom_id res chain seq x y z
N MET A 1 9.54 3.54 18.81
CA MET A 1 8.92 3.23 17.51
C MET A 1 8.58 4.49 16.73
N ILE A 2 7.81 5.43 17.30
CA ILE A 2 7.65 6.75 16.65
C ILE A 2 8.90 7.62 16.87
N ASP A 3 9.60 7.44 17.98
CA ASP A 3 10.75 8.24 18.39
C ASP A 3 11.89 8.20 17.36
N GLU A 4 12.20 7.03 16.79
CA GLU A 4 13.24 6.89 15.76
C GLU A 4 12.84 7.60 14.45
N ALA A 5 11.56 7.53 14.07
CA ALA A 5 11.03 8.27 12.92
C ALA A 5 11.04 9.79 13.19
N LEU A 6 10.68 10.20 14.41
CA LEU A 6 10.69 11.60 14.83
C LEU A 6 12.09 12.16 14.94
N GLU A 7 13.11 11.36 15.27
CA GLU A 7 14.50 11.79 15.31
C GLU A 7 14.96 12.25 13.91
N VAL A 8 14.72 11.42 12.88
CA VAL A 8 15.05 11.76 11.50
C VAL A 8 14.19 12.93 11.02
N PHE A 9 12.88 12.92 11.30
CA PHE A 9 11.99 14.01 10.94
C PHE A 9 12.41 15.34 11.57
N ARG A 10 12.83 15.34 12.85
CA ARG A 10 13.32 16.53 13.55
C ARG A 10 14.52 17.15 12.85
N LYS A 11 15.50 16.34 12.43
CA LYS A 11 16.68 16.84 11.69
C LYS A 11 16.31 17.60 10.41
N ILE A 12 15.24 17.17 9.73
CA ILE A 12 14.72 17.82 8.51
C ILE A 12 13.88 19.05 8.89
N TYR A 13 12.97 18.89 9.84
CA TYR A 13 12.06 19.94 10.30
C TYR A 13 12.79 21.12 10.94
N ASP A 14 13.88 20.90 11.67
CA ASP A 14 14.68 21.98 12.27
C ASP A 14 15.37 22.85 11.19
N LYS A 15 15.54 22.34 9.96
CA LYS A 15 16.10 23.09 8.82
C LYS A 15 15.04 23.78 7.98
N GLU A 16 13.94 23.08 7.68
CA GLU A 16 12.90 23.55 6.75
C GLU A 16 11.73 24.25 7.45
N GLY A 17 11.53 24.00 8.74
CA GLY A 17 10.43 24.52 9.53
C GLY A 17 9.06 24.02 9.06
N GLU A 18 8.03 24.80 9.35
CA GLU A 18 6.63 24.49 9.02
C GLU A 18 6.37 24.36 7.51
N GLU A 19 7.20 25.00 6.66
CA GLU A 19 7.03 24.97 5.20
C GLU A 19 7.14 23.54 4.64
N LEU A 20 7.92 22.66 5.28
CA LEU A 20 7.99 21.23 4.97
C LEU A 20 6.62 20.55 4.92
N VAL A 21 5.70 21.03 5.76
CA VAL A 21 4.36 20.46 5.95
C VAL A 21 3.31 21.27 5.20
N VAL A 22 3.39 22.59 5.28
CA VAL A 22 2.46 23.52 4.62
C VAL A 22 2.51 23.38 3.11
N SER A 23 3.70 23.20 2.54
CA SER A 23 3.88 23.01 1.10
C SER A 23 3.16 21.77 0.56
N LYS A 24 3.02 20.72 1.39
CA LYS A 24 2.37 19.44 1.05
C LYS A 24 0.89 19.37 1.41
N HIS A 25 0.37 20.36 2.14
CA HIS A 25 -1.03 20.37 2.56
C HIS A 25 -1.98 20.28 1.36
N ILE A 26 -3.01 19.43 1.47
CA ILE A 26 -4.05 19.27 0.44
C ILE A 26 -5.34 19.92 0.97
N PRO A 27 -5.71 21.11 0.47
CA PRO A 27 -6.94 21.77 0.88
C PRO A 27 -8.18 20.91 0.60
N LYS A 28 -9.20 21.01 1.45
CA LYS A 28 -10.48 20.32 1.22
C LYS A 28 -11.23 20.95 0.05
N ASP A 29 -12.01 20.17 -0.67
CA ASP A 29 -12.88 20.67 -1.74
C ASP A 29 -13.75 21.85 -1.25
N GLY A 30 -13.81 22.91 -2.04
CA GLY A 30 -14.59 24.09 -1.70
C GLY A 30 -14.27 25.33 -2.52
N THR A 31 -14.95 26.42 -2.17
CA THR A 31 -14.71 27.77 -2.68
C THR A 31 -13.95 28.57 -1.64
N TYR A 32 -12.83 29.13 -2.07
CA TYR A 32 -11.86 29.86 -1.27
C TYR A 32 -11.93 31.34 -1.69
N ILE A 33 -12.06 32.24 -0.72
CA ILE A 33 -12.22 33.69 -0.95
C ILE A 33 -11.16 34.45 -0.16
N LEU A 34 -10.41 35.32 -0.83
CA LEU A 34 -9.57 36.33 -0.17
C LEU A 34 -10.36 37.64 -0.07
N VAL A 35 -10.43 38.20 1.13
CA VAL A 35 -11.08 39.49 1.41
C VAL A 35 -10.05 40.43 2.00
N ASN A 36 -9.94 41.63 1.41
CA ASN A 36 -9.11 42.68 1.99
C ASN A 36 -9.80 43.23 3.26
N ILE A 37 -9.13 43.12 4.43
CA ILE A 37 -9.70 43.53 5.73
C ILE A 37 -10.14 45.00 5.74
N LYS A 38 -9.32 45.90 5.16
CA LYS A 38 -9.57 47.35 5.25
C LYS A 38 -10.70 47.83 4.34
N SER A 39 -10.82 47.24 3.15
CA SER A 39 -11.80 47.68 2.15
C SER A 39 -13.04 46.79 2.07
N GLY A 40 -13.01 45.60 2.68
CA GLY A 40 -14.08 44.59 2.55
C GLY A 40 -14.23 44.01 1.14
N LYS A 41 -13.34 44.33 0.20
CA LYS A 41 -13.41 43.86 -1.18
C LYS A 41 -12.88 42.43 -1.29
N ILE A 42 -13.59 41.60 -2.06
CA ILE A 42 -13.09 40.30 -2.48
C ILE A 42 -11.95 40.52 -3.48
N ILE A 43 -10.76 40.05 -3.13
CA ILE A 43 -9.55 40.10 -3.95
C ILE A 43 -9.59 38.96 -4.98
N GLU A 44 -9.95 37.76 -4.54
CA GLU A 44 -9.94 36.56 -5.36
C GLU A 44 -11.00 35.54 -4.88
N LYS A 45 -11.58 34.80 -5.82
CA LYS A 45 -12.48 33.67 -5.56
C LYS A 45 -12.01 32.47 -6.37
N LEU A 46 -11.52 31.43 -5.69
CA LEU A 46 -10.98 30.22 -6.30
C LEU A 46 -11.77 28.99 -5.87
N ASN A 47 -12.13 28.13 -6.82
CA ASN A 47 -12.63 26.79 -6.50
C ASN A 47 -11.46 25.81 -6.48
N ILE A 48 -11.33 25.06 -5.38
CA ILE A 48 -10.29 24.04 -5.21
C ILE A 48 -10.97 22.69 -5.06
N SER A 49 -10.49 21.67 -5.76
CA SER A 49 -10.94 20.30 -5.55
C SER A 49 -9.83 19.28 -5.81
N TYR A 50 -9.85 18.16 -5.08
CA TYR A 50 -8.84 17.10 -5.22
C TYR A 50 -9.38 15.91 -6.02
N ASP A 51 -8.80 15.67 -7.20
CA ASP A 51 -9.07 14.46 -7.98
C ASP A 51 -8.31 13.28 -7.37
N LYS A 52 -9.04 12.40 -6.70
CA LYS A 52 -8.48 11.19 -6.08
C LYS A 52 -7.89 10.18 -7.06
N LYS A 53 -8.37 10.14 -8.31
CA LYS A 53 -7.88 9.22 -9.34
C LYS A 53 -6.60 9.74 -9.96
N ALA A 54 -6.59 11.01 -10.36
CA ALA A 54 -5.42 11.65 -10.93
C ALA A 54 -4.37 12.03 -9.87
N LYS A 55 -4.77 12.10 -8.60
CA LYS A 55 -3.99 12.60 -7.46
C LYS A 55 -3.46 14.01 -7.72
N LYS A 56 -4.34 14.89 -8.19
CA LYS A 56 -4.04 16.28 -8.55
C LYS A 56 -5.07 17.23 -7.96
N VAL A 57 -4.65 18.48 -7.74
CA VAL A 57 -5.54 19.53 -7.23
C VAL A 57 -5.96 20.44 -8.37
N ASP A 58 -7.25 20.52 -8.63
CA ASP A 58 -7.81 21.54 -9.49
C ASP A 58 -7.75 22.90 -8.77
N GLY A 59 -7.35 23.95 -9.50
CA GLY A 59 -7.07 25.28 -8.98
C GLY A 59 -5.62 25.54 -8.57
N GLU A 60 -4.72 24.55 -8.67
CA GLU A 60 -3.31 24.68 -8.24
C GLU A 60 -2.49 25.73 -9.00
N PHE A 61 -2.90 26.08 -10.23
CA PHE A 61 -2.22 27.07 -11.08
C PHE A 61 -2.65 28.52 -10.83
N ASN A 62 -3.61 28.77 -9.93
CA ASN A 62 -3.97 30.15 -9.58
C ASN A 62 -2.81 30.81 -8.80
N GLN A 63 -2.51 32.09 -9.11
CA GLN A 63 -1.40 32.82 -8.51
C GLN A 63 -1.47 32.95 -6.97
N TYR A 64 -2.67 32.88 -6.39
CA TYR A 64 -2.90 32.94 -4.94
C TYR A 64 -3.02 31.54 -4.29
N TYR A 65 -2.86 30.46 -5.06
CA TYR A 65 -3.07 29.10 -4.54
C TYR A 65 -2.14 28.76 -3.37
N SER A 66 -0.87 29.19 -3.42
CA SER A 66 0.09 28.99 -2.31
C SER A 66 -0.40 29.62 -1.00
N TYR A 67 -0.93 30.84 -1.07
CA TYR A 67 -1.51 31.54 0.08
C TYR A 67 -2.80 30.88 0.56
N PHE A 68 -3.71 30.51 -0.35
CA PHE A 68 -4.91 29.75 0.03
C PHE A 68 -4.57 28.45 0.76
N LYS A 69 -3.58 27.71 0.26
CA LYS A 69 -3.09 26.48 0.89
C LYS A 69 -2.54 26.74 2.29
N ALA A 70 -1.70 27.76 2.45
CA ALA A 70 -1.10 28.10 3.73
C ALA A 70 -2.16 28.58 4.74
N PHE A 71 -3.02 29.53 4.35
CA PHE A 71 -4.12 29.99 5.20
C PHE A 71 -5.07 28.87 5.56
N ASP A 72 -5.34 27.94 4.64
CA ASP A 72 -6.16 26.76 4.92
C ASP A 72 -5.56 25.91 6.04
N TYR A 73 -4.27 25.56 5.91
CA TYR A 73 -3.54 24.77 6.89
C TYR A 73 -3.64 25.40 8.29
N TYR A 74 -3.29 26.68 8.41
CA TYR A 74 -3.27 27.39 9.69
C TYR A 74 -4.66 27.61 10.31
N SER A 75 -5.72 27.54 9.51
CA SER A 75 -7.08 27.83 9.97
C SER A 75 -7.90 26.57 10.31
N ASN A 76 -7.39 25.37 10.03
CA ASN A 76 -8.09 24.12 10.32
C ASN A 76 -8.12 23.82 11.83
N LEU A 77 -9.24 23.24 12.28
CA LEU A 77 -9.31 22.63 13.61
C LEU A 77 -8.41 21.39 13.67
N VAL A 78 -7.75 21.18 14.80
CA VAL A 78 -6.95 19.95 15.02
C VAL A 78 -7.83 18.71 15.14
N ASP A 79 -9.05 18.87 15.67
CA ASP A 79 -10.04 17.81 15.79
C ASP A 79 -11.45 18.45 15.83
N MET A 80 -12.45 17.79 15.25
CA MET A 80 -13.84 18.27 15.25
C MET A 80 -14.46 18.33 16.66
N ASN A 81 -13.83 17.75 17.68
CA ASN A 81 -14.22 17.84 19.08
C ASN A 81 -13.52 18.99 19.81
N LYS A 82 -12.65 19.74 19.13
CA LYS A 82 -12.03 20.97 19.65
C LYS A 82 -12.44 22.20 18.83
N PRO A 83 -13.74 22.38 18.49
CA PRO A 83 -14.18 23.50 17.68
C PRO A 83 -14.14 24.81 18.47
N MET A 84 -14.00 25.95 17.79
CA MET A 84 -14.23 27.26 18.43
C MET A 84 -15.72 27.64 18.45
N ASP A 85 -16.53 27.04 17.58
CA ASP A 85 -18.00 27.02 17.68
C ASP A 85 -18.47 25.69 18.29
N PRO A 86 -19.01 25.66 19.52
CA PRO A 86 -19.50 24.43 20.16
C PRO A 86 -20.60 23.71 19.37
N LYS A 87 -21.37 24.41 18.52
CA LYS A 87 -22.39 23.79 17.67
C LYS A 87 -21.80 23.12 16.42
N LYS A 88 -20.51 23.32 16.13
CA LYS A 88 -19.78 22.74 14.99
C LYS A 88 -20.43 23.11 13.65
N THR A 89 -20.94 24.32 13.53
CA THR A 89 -21.38 24.92 12.27
C THR A 89 -20.20 25.64 11.61
N ILE A 90 -19.42 26.39 12.38
CA ILE A 90 -18.19 27.06 11.95
C ILE A 90 -16.98 26.15 12.26
N HIS A 91 -16.14 25.90 11.26
CA HIS A 91 -15.06 24.91 11.29
C HIS A 91 -13.65 25.52 11.20
N SER A 92 -13.53 26.84 11.29
CA SER A 92 -12.25 27.54 11.38
C SER A 92 -11.84 27.71 12.85
N ASN A 93 -10.56 27.99 13.06
CA ASN A 93 -9.96 28.01 14.40
C ASN A 93 -9.55 29.41 14.90
N GLN A 94 -9.69 30.43 14.05
CA GLN A 94 -9.16 31.78 14.28
C GLN A 94 -10.06 32.89 13.71
N ILE A 95 -9.70 34.14 14.01
CA ILE A 95 -10.44 35.37 13.66
C ILE A 95 -10.35 35.70 12.17
N TYR A 96 -9.18 35.54 11.57
CA TYR A 96 -8.93 35.94 10.17
C TYR A 96 -9.45 34.93 9.14
N SER A 97 -10.18 33.90 9.58
CA SER A 97 -10.69 32.86 8.71
C SER A 97 -12.10 32.43 9.10
N PHE A 98 -12.90 32.08 8.10
CA PHE A 98 -14.26 31.60 8.31
C PHE A 98 -14.56 30.38 7.43
N PHE A 99 -14.66 29.19 8.05
CA PHE A 99 -14.92 27.93 7.33
C PHE A 99 -16.31 27.41 7.65
N ILE A 100 -17.09 27.12 6.63
CA ILE A 100 -18.43 26.57 6.77
C ILE A 100 -18.77 25.66 5.59
N LYS A 101 -19.64 24.66 5.79
CA LYS A 101 -20.22 23.93 4.65
C LYS A 101 -21.31 24.76 3.98
N LYS A 102 -21.32 24.84 2.65
CA LYS A 102 -22.30 25.61 1.88
C LYS A 102 -23.75 25.26 2.23
N ASP A 103 -24.04 23.99 2.48
CA ASP A 103 -25.37 23.54 2.91
C ASP A 103 -25.81 24.15 4.24
N SER A 104 -24.90 24.46 5.16
CA SER A 104 -25.26 25.10 6.44
C SER A 104 -25.74 26.55 6.26
N ILE A 105 -25.31 27.20 5.17
CA ILE A 105 -25.83 28.51 4.77
C ILE A 105 -27.20 28.35 4.14
N ARG A 106 -27.34 27.44 3.15
CA ARG A 106 -28.61 27.20 2.43
C ARG A 106 -29.74 26.70 3.33
N GLU A 107 -29.41 25.89 4.34
CA GLU A 107 -30.36 25.34 5.32
C GLU A 107 -30.60 26.29 6.51
N ASN A 108 -30.08 27.53 6.48
CA ASN A 108 -30.21 28.53 7.55
C ASN A 108 -29.72 28.03 8.92
N LYS A 109 -28.71 27.14 8.94
CA LYS A 109 -28.09 26.64 10.17
C LYS A 109 -27.12 27.64 10.77
N LEU A 110 -26.53 28.52 9.95
CA LEU A 110 -25.72 29.64 10.42
C LEU A 110 -26.64 30.75 10.92
N THR A 111 -26.69 30.96 12.24
CA THR A 111 -27.48 32.03 12.86
C THR A 111 -26.57 33.09 13.46
N LYS A 112 -27.10 34.31 13.66
CA LYS A 112 -26.36 35.39 14.31
C LYS A 112 -25.77 34.99 15.67
N SER A 113 -26.54 34.29 16.50
CA SER A 113 -26.08 33.76 17.79
C SER A 113 -24.89 32.80 17.67
N ILE A 114 -24.77 32.03 16.56
CA ILE A 114 -23.62 31.16 16.31
C ILE A 114 -22.38 31.99 15.97
N ILE A 115 -22.54 33.01 15.13
CA ILE A 115 -21.45 33.94 14.75
C ILE A 115 -20.94 34.69 15.98
N GLU A 116 -21.85 35.26 16.79
CA GLU A 116 -21.52 35.97 18.03
C GLU A 116 -20.84 35.04 19.06
N GLY A 117 -21.35 33.80 19.21
CA GLY A 117 -20.74 32.81 20.09
C GLY A 117 -19.32 32.41 19.65
N TYR A 118 -19.12 32.23 18.34
CA TYR A 118 -17.80 31.96 17.75
C TYR A 118 -16.83 33.13 17.98
N LYS A 119 -17.26 34.36 17.70
CA LYS A 119 -16.50 35.60 17.98
C LYS A 119 -16.09 35.69 19.44
N LYS A 120 -17.04 35.48 20.37
CA LYS A 120 -16.78 35.52 21.81
C LYS A 120 -15.69 34.53 22.22
N ASN A 121 -15.77 33.29 21.71
CA ASN A 121 -14.81 32.24 22.04
C ASN A 121 -13.40 32.52 21.50
N LEU A 122 -13.29 33.17 20.34
CA LEU A 122 -12.01 33.59 19.78
C LEU A 122 -11.37 34.75 20.55
N LEU A 123 -12.19 35.70 21.01
CA LEU A 123 -11.73 36.84 21.82
C LEU A 123 -11.39 36.44 23.27
N ASN A 124 -12.07 35.42 23.80
CA ASN A 124 -11.88 34.94 25.17
C ASN A 124 -11.63 33.42 25.24
N PRO A 125 -10.53 32.90 24.64
CA PRO A 125 -10.27 31.46 24.62
C PRO A 125 -10.12 30.85 26.03
N GLU A 126 -9.67 31.61 27.02
CA GLU A 126 -9.53 31.13 28.41
C GLU A 126 -10.86 30.67 29.01
N GLU A 127 -11.99 31.32 28.66
CA GLU A 127 -13.32 30.94 29.16
C GLU A 127 -13.76 29.55 28.66
N LYS A 128 -13.19 29.09 27.55
CA LYS A 128 -13.49 27.79 26.95
C LYS A 128 -12.78 26.63 27.67
N TYR A 129 -11.61 26.89 28.27
CA TYR A 129 -10.77 25.84 28.85
C TYR A 129 -11.12 25.63 30.32
N ASN A 130 -11.59 24.43 30.68
CA ASN A 130 -12.05 24.14 32.04
C ASN A 130 -10.94 23.68 32.99
N SER A 131 -9.87 23.03 32.49
CA SER A 131 -8.79 22.52 33.33
C SER A 131 -7.71 23.57 33.62
N LYS A 132 -7.06 23.45 34.78
CA LYS A 132 -5.99 24.35 35.22
C LYS A 132 -4.82 24.33 34.25
N GLU A 133 -4.43 23.14 33.81
CA GLU A 133 -3.32 22.88 32.90
C GLU A 133 -3.58 23.48 31.51
N ALA A 134 -4.82 23.40 31.00
CA ALA A 134 -5.18 23.99 29.72
C ALA A 134 -5.15 25.53 29.75
N LYS A 135 -5.63 26.12 30.85
CA LYS A 135 -5.53 27.58 31.05
C LYS A 135 -4.08 28.03 31.15
N GLU A 136 -3.23 27.25 31.82
CA GLU A 136 -1.79 27.53 31.92
C GLU A 136 -1.10 27.46 30.55
N LEU A 137 -1.38 26.42 29.75
CA LEU A 137 -0.90 26.32 28.36
C LEU A 137 -1.31 27.53 27.53
N TYR A 138 -2.58 27.95 27.62
CA TYR A 138 -3.08 29.12 26.91
C TYR A 138 -2.40 30.42 27.35
N LYS A 139 -2.26 30.67 28.65
CA LYS A 139 -1.60 31.89 29.17
C LYS A 139 -0.16 31.99 28.69
N ASN A 140 0.58 30.89 28.79
CA ASN A 140 1.98 30.81 28.40
C ASN A 140 2.22 31.14 26.92
N ILE A 141 1.28 30.79 26.03
CA ILE A 141 1.39 31.14 24.61
C ILE A 141 0.80 32.52 24.31
N ALA A 142 -0.32 32.90 24.93
CA ALA A 142 -1.00 34.16 24.66
C ALA A 142 -0.12 35.38 25.01
N GLU A 143 0.69 35.30 26.06
CA GLU A 143 1.65 36.34 26.45
C GLU A 143 2.77 36.57 25.43
N LYS A 144 3.06 35.57 24.59
CA LYS A 144 4.13 35.60 23.58
C LYS A 144 3.63 36.01 22.19
N LEU A 145 2.32 36.16 22.01
CA LEU A 145 1.70 36.44 20.73
C LEU A 145 1.19 37.88 20.65
N PRO A 146 1.09 38.47 19.44
CA PRO A 146 0.48 39.78 19.26
C PRO A 146 -0.93 39.84 19.86
N LYS A 147 -1.33 41.02 20.34
CA LYS A 147 -2.71 41.22 20.82
C LYS A 147 -3.65 41.30 19.63
N ILE A 148 -4.86 40.78 19.82
CA ILE A 148 -5.93 40.89 18.83
C ILE A 148 -6.49 42.32 18.87
N GLU A 149 -6.49 42.98 17.72
CA GLU A 149 -7.07 44.31 17.55
C GLU A 149 -8.59 44.23 17.46
N LYS A 150 -9.29 44.80 18.44
CA LYS A 150 -10.74 44.67 18.56
C LYS A 150 -11.49 45.24 17.36
N ASP A 151 -11.04 46.37 16.81
CA ASP A 151 -11.70 47.04 15.70
C ASP A 151 -11.69 46.17 14.43
N ILE A 152 -10.54 45.53 14.13
CA ILE A 152 -10.43 44.57 13.02
C ILE A 152 -11.39 43.38 13.21
N VAL A 153 -11.57 42.91 14.44
CA VAL A 153 -12.51 41.81 14.72
C VAL A 153 -13.94 42.25 14.46
N GLU A 154 -14.32 43.47 14.86
CA GLU A 154 -15.65 44.01 14.56
C GLU A 154 -15.88 44.07 13.04
N ASP A 155 -14.93 44.62 12.28
CA ASP A 155 -15.04 44.76 10.82
C ASP A 155 -15.18 43.40 10.11
N ILE A 156 -14.36 42.41 10.49
CA ILE A 156 -14.42 41.05 9.93
C ILE A 156 -15.79 40.42 10.18
N PHE A 157 -16.29 40.52 11.42
CA PHE A 157 -17.53 39.85 11.80
C PHE A 157 -18.77 40.55 11.24
N LEU A 158 -18.75 41.88 11.09
CA LEU A 158 -19.78 42.62 10.34
C LEU A 158 -19.80 42.17 8.88
N TRP A 159 -18.62 42.06 8.24
CA TRP A 159 -18.54 41.57 6.87
C TRP A 159 -19.12 40.16 6.74
N ILE A 160 -18.84 39.26 7.70
CA ILE A 160 -19.38 37.89 7.71
C ILE A 160 -20.91 37.90 7.80
N GLU A 161 -21.49 38.69 8.73
CA GLU A 161 -22.94 38.80 8.90
C GLU A 161 -23.63 39.30 7.63
N ASP A 162 -23.05 40.30 6.96
CA ASP A 162 -23.64 40.93 5.79
C ASP A 162 -23.50 40.08 4.51
N ASN A 163 -22.39 39.33 4.37
CA ASN A 163 -22.03 38.71 3.09
C ASN A 163 -22.16 37.18 3.06
N VAL A 164 -22.10 36.47 4.19
CA VAL A 164 -22.13 34.99 4.20
C VAL A 164 -23.56 34.48 4.19
N ASN A 165 -24.22 34.65 3.04
CA ASN A 165 -25.61 34.27 2.80
C ASN A 165 -25.76 33.58 1.43
N GLY A 166 -27.01 33.30 1.03
CA GLY A 166 -27.32 32.60 -0.22
C GLY A 166 -26.77 33.27 -1.49
N ASN A 167 -26.65 34.60 -1.51
CA ASN A 167 -26.17 35.35 -2.68
C ASN A 167 -24.69 35.07 -2.95
N LEU A 168 -23.88 34.88 -1.90
CA LEU A 168 -22.46 34.54 -2.05
C LEU A 168 -22.25 33.16 -2.72
N LEU A 169 -23.27 32.31 -2.64
CA LEU A 169 -23.31 30.97 -3.22
C LEU A 169 -24.11 30.90 -4.53
N GLU A 170 -24.51 32.05 -5.09
CA GLU A 170 -25.26 32.09 -6.34
C GLU A 170 -24.50 31.34 -7.44
N ASN A 171 -25.22 30.47 -8.18
CA ASN A 171 -24.68 29.58 -9.22
C ASN A 171 -23.73 28.46 -8.73
N ASP A 172 -23.60 28.25 -7.42
CA ASP A 172 -22.90 27.10 -6.85
C ASP A 172 -23.87 26.21 -6.08
N ASN A 173 -24.05 24.97 -6.55
CA ASN A 173 -24.93 23.96 -5.94
C ASN A 173 -24.16 22.87 -5.18
N LYS A 174 -22.83 22.98 -5.05
CA LYS A 174 -22.02 21.99 -4.35
C LYS A 174 -22.23 22.07 -2.84
N LYS A 175 -22.08 20.92 -2.16
CA LYS A 175 -22.24 20.77 -0.70
C LYS A 175 -20.91 20.89 0.07
N ASP A 176 -19.86 21.25 -0.63
CA ASP A 176 -18.50 21.36 -0.14
C ASP A 176 -18.30 22.65 0.70
N TYR A 177 -17.05 23.03 0.97
CA TYR A 177 -16.76 24.13 1.87
C TYR A 177 -16.86 25.50 1.19
N LEU A 178 -17.28 26.50 1.95
CA LEU A 178 -16.93 27.90 1.74
C LEU A 178 -15.85 28.25 2.77
N LYS A 179 -14.74 28.81 2.31
CA LYS A 179 -13.61 29.22 3.16
C LYS A 179 -13.21 30.64 2.80
N ILE A 180 -13.25 31.52 3.79
CA ILE A 180 -12.98 32.95 3.62
C ILE A 180 -11.77 33.31 4.46
N PHE A 181 -10.87 34.10 3.89
CA PHE A 181 -9.65 34.55 4.52
C PHE A 181 -9.57 36.06 4.44
N PHE A 182 -9.40 36.69 5.59
CA PHE A 182 -9.31 38.11 5.75
C PHE A 182 -7.82 38.50 5.82
N VAL A 183 -7.37 39.27 4.85
CA VAL A 183 -5.94 39.56 4.62
C VAL A 183 -5.72 41.06 4.43
N GLU A 184 -4.50 41.52 4.68
CA GLU A 184 -4.04 42.83 4.26
C GLU A 184 -3.55 42.81 2.79
N GLU A 185 -3.17 43.96 2.25
CA GLU A 185 -2.57 44.04 0.90
C GLU A 185 -1.27 43.23 0.80
N ASP A 186 -0.51 43.21 1.90
CA ASP A 186 0.70 42.40 2.05
C ASP A 186 0.32 41.01 2.59
N LEU A 187 0.30 40.02 1.69
CA LEU A 187 -0.10 38.65 2.01
C LEU A 187 0.92 37.94 2.90
N ASP A 188 2.20 38.33 2.85
CA ASP A 188 3.24 37.73 3.69
C ASP A 188 3.07 38.19 5.15
N LYS A 189 2.74 39.47 5.38
CA LYS A 189 2.33 39.93 6.72
C LYS A 189 1.09 39.23 7.21
N SER A 190 0.11 39.04 6.33
CA SER A 190 -1.11 38.30 6.67
C SER A 190 -0.77 36.85 7.08
N LEU A 191 0.17 36.21 6.40
CA LEU A 191 0.62 34.85 6.74
C LEU A 191 1.23 34.75 8.14
N GLU A 192 2.02 35.73 8.57
CA GLU A 192 2.58 35.75 9.93
C GLU A 192 1.51 35.92 11.02
N VAL A 193 0.45 36.68 10.72
CA VAL A 193 -0.73 36.79 11.61
C VAL A 193 -1.45 35.45 11.71
N PHE A 194 -1.68 34.77 10.58
CA PHE A 194 -2.30 33.44 10.55
C PHE A 194 -1.51 32.40 11.34
N LYS A 195 -0.18 32.38 11.22
CA LYS A 195 0.71 31.51 12.01
C LYS A 195 0.59 31.78 13.51
N SER A 196 0.53 33.05 13.89
CA SER A 196 0.41 33.48 15.29
C SER A 196 -0.92 33.03 15.91
N GLU A 197 -2.02 33.26 15.20
CA GLU A 197 -3.35 32.82 15.65
C GLU A 197 -3.51 31.30 15.62
N HIS A 198 -2.88 30.61 14.65
CA HIS A 198 -2.81 29.16 14.67
C HIS A 198 -2.16 28.64 15.94
N LYS A 199 -1.04 29.22 16.38
CA LYS A 199 -0.38 28.84 17.65
C LYS A 199 -1.26 29.10 18.86
N ARG A 200 -2.01 30.22 18.87
CA ARG A 200 -2.99 30.56 19.92
C ARG A 200 -4.05 29.47 20.07
N TYR A 201 -4.50 28.92 18.95
CA TYR A 201 -5.44 27.79 18.93
C TYR A 201 -4.75 26.45 19.24
N LEU A 202 -3.65 26.14 18.57
CA LEU A 202 -3.03 24.82 18.52
C LEU A 202 -2.54 24.37 19.90
N ILE A 203 -1.72 25.18 20.56
CA ILE A 203 -1.03 24.79 21.81
C ILE A 203 -1.99 24.34 22.92
N PRO A 204 -3.06 25.07 23.28
CA PRO A 204 -3.99 24.62 24.30
C PRO A 204 -4.92 23.47 23.86
N ASN A 205 -4.92 23.14 22.56
CA ASN A 205 -5.78 22.10 21.98
C ASN A 205 -5.02 20.89 21.43
N ILE A 206 -3.68 20.82 21.54
CA ILE A 206 -2.90 19.79 20.82
C ILE A 206 -3.04 18.39 21.43
N PHE A 207 -3.15 18.27 22.74
CA PHE A 207 -3.33 17.00 23.45
C PHE A 207 -4.72 16.38 23.20
N ASN A 208 -4.85 15.04 23.22
CA ASN A 208 -6.09 14.28 23.00
C ASN A 208 -7.28 14.84 23.80
N SER A 209 -7.13 14.93 25.13
CA SER A 209 -8.01 15.68 26.02
C SER A 209 -7.18 16.35 27.11
N ASN A 210 -7.59 17.55 27.50
CA ASN A 210 -6.95 18.28 28.58
C ASN A 210 -7.17 17.62 29.96
N ASP A 211 -8.11 16.69 30.08
CA ASP A 211 -8.36 15.90 31.30
C ASP A 211 -7.22 14.93 31.62
N TYR A 212 -6.41 14.57 30.61
CA TYR A 212 -5.28 13.66 30.76
C TYR A 212 -3.95 14.39 30.99
N ASN A 213 -3.97 15.73 30.98
CA ASN A 213 -2.76 16.53 31.15
C ASN A 213 -2.26 16.47 32.59
N LYS A 214 -0.94 16.40 32.76
CA LYS A 214 -0.27 16.37 34.06
C LYS A 214 0.91 17.31 34.06
N LYS A 215 0.99 18.14 35.09
CA LYS A 215 2.16 18.98 35.35
C LYS A 215 3.18 18.20 36.16
N ILE A 216 4.41 18.11 35.66
CA ILE A 216 5.57 17.50 36.33
C ILE A 216 6.68 18.56 36.33
N GLY A 217 6.99 19.11 37.50
CA GLY A 217 7.83 20.30 37.59
C GLY A 217 7.18 21.49 36.88
N GLU A 218 7.91 22.10 35.94
CA GLU A 218 7.43 23.22 35.12
C GLU A 218 6.83 22.76 33.77
N THR A 219 6.92 21.48 33.44
CA THR A 219 6.51 20.95 32.14
C THR A 219 5.13 20.29 32.22
N ILE A 220 4.28 20.60 31.24
CA ILE A 220 2.98 19.96 31.07
C ILE A 220 3.13 18.80 30.08
N TYR A 221 2.70 17.62 30.52
CA TYR A 221 2.65 16.40 29.73
C TYR A 221 1.21 16.05 29.43
N GLY A 222 0.93 15.54 28.24
CA GLY A 222 -0.40 15.10 27.86
C GLY A 222 -0.37 13.96 26.86
N LEU A 223 -1.52 13.34 26.64
CA LEU A 223 -1.66 12.26 25.67
C LEU A 223 -1.77 12.85 24.26
N SER A 224 -1.06 12.27 23.28
CA SER A 224 -1.23 12.65 21.88
C SER A 224 -2.49 12.03 21.27
N ASN A 225 -3.17 12.75 20.37
CA ASN A 225 -4.37 12.25 19.69
C ASN A 225 -4.02 11.29 18.53
N ASN A 226 -2.75 11.21 18.14
CA ASN A 226 -2.31 10.53 16.94
C ASN A 226 -2.24 9.00 17.16
N ASN A 227 -2.95 8.23 16.32
CA ASN A 227 -3.05 6.75 16.34
C ASN A 227 -3.50 6.09 17.66
N MET A 228 -3.63 6.83 18.77
CA MET A 228 -4.09 6.33 20.08
C MET A 228 -4.82 7.42 20.86
N GLY A 229 -6.11 7.59 20.60
CA GLY A 229 -6.98 8.50 21.36
C GLY A 229 -7.71 7.80 22.51
N LEU A 230 -7.68 8.39 23.70
CA LEU A 230 -8.56 7.98 24.79
C LEU A 230 -9.90 8.74 24.70
N ASN A 231 -10.95 8.06 25.15
CA ASN A 231 -12.29 8.62 25.28
C ASN A 231 -12.96 7.92 26.45
N ALA A 232 -13.73 8.64 27.26
CA ALA A 232 -14.52 8.09 28.36
C ALA A 232 -15.37 6.87 27.95
N LYS A 233 -15.84 6.80 26.69
CA LYS A 233 -16.60 5.66 26.14
C LYS A 233 -15.75 4.42 25.82
N LYS A 234 -14.42 4.55 25.77
CA LYS A 234 -13.46 3.48 25.42
C LYS A 234 -12.49 3.22 26.58
N ALA A 235 -13.03 3.07 27.79
CA ALA A 235 -12.24 2.85 29.00
C ALA A 235 -11.35 1.58 28.96
N PHE A 236 -11.58 0.64 28.03
CA PHE A 236 -10.74 -0.55 27.84
C PHE A 236 -9.37 -0.24 27.20
N LEU A 237 -9.18 0.97 26.64
CA LEU A 237 -7.89 1.42 26.12
C LEU A 237 -6.97 1.98 27.22
N GLU A 238 -7.50 2.18 28.43
CA GLU A 238 -6.72 2.62 29.58
C GLU A 238 -6.00 1.45 30.25
N ASN A 239 -4.77 1.69 30.69
CA ASN A 239 -3.99 0.74 31.48
C ASN A 239 -4.41 0.79 32.97
N LYS A 240 -5.64 0.37 33.28
CA LYS A 240 -6.23 0.51 34.62
C LYS A 240 -5.46 -0.19 35.75
N THR A 241 -4.56 -1.12 35.43
CA THR A 241 -3.69 -1.81 36.39
C THR A 241 -2.41 -1.02 36.72
N ARG A 242 -2.11 0.06 35.98
CA ARG A 242 -0.95 0.92 36.21
C ARG A 242 -1.35 2.16 37.01
N ARG A 243 -0.40 2.71 37.77
CA ARG A 243 -0.56 3.99 38.50
C ARG A 243 -0.91 5.16 37.57
N VAL A 244 -0.37 5.14 36.35
CA VAL A 244 -0.74 6.06 35.27
C VAL A 244 -1.49 5.23 34.23
N SER A 245 -2.80 5.46 34.14
CA SER A 245 -3.68 4.72 33.25
C SER A 245 -3.53 5.13 31.78
N THR A 246 -2.99 6.32 31.51
CA THR A 246 -2.70 6.77 30.13
C THR A 246 -1.55 5.94 29.53
N PRO A 247 -1.67 5.47 28.27
CA PRO A 247 -0.65 4.63 27.64
C PRO A 247 0.75 5.26 27.56
N TYR A 248 0.81 6.52 27.12
CA TYR A 248 2.03 7.32 27.07
C TYR A 248 1.66 8.80 27.22
N LEU A 249 2.63 9.64 27.60
CA LEU A 249 2.48 11.08 27.72
C LEU A 249 3.71 11.73 27.10
N VAL A 250 3.51 12.87 26.45
CA VAL A 250 4.55 13.64 25.77
C VAL A 250 4.45 15.10 26.19
N ASN A 251 5.55 15.84 26.13
CA ASN A 251 5.54 17.27 26.41
C ASN A 251 5.05 18.07 25.18
N THR A 252 4.93 19.40 25.35
CA THR A 252 4.46 20.30 24.28
C THR A 252 5.35 20.29 23.03
N ASP A 253 6.68 20.24 23.19
CA ASP A 253 7.59 20.29 22.04
C ASP A 253 7.52 19.00 21.20
N GLU A 254 7.46 17.85 21.86
CA GLU A 254 7.35 16.56 21.21
C GLU A 254 6.00 16.39 20.52
N ILE A 255 4.89 16.80 21.15
CA ILE A 255 3.58 16.67 20.50
C ILE A 255 3.42 17.63 19.32
N LEU A 256 4.03 18.81 19.34
CA LEU A 256 4.07 19.71 18.18
C LEU A 256 4.87 19.09 17.03
N LEU A 257 6.01 18.44 17.32
CA LEU A 257 6.75 17.70 16.31
C LEU A 257 5.93 16.52 15.76
N GLN A 258 5.24 15.77 16.61
CA GLN A 258 4.32 14.72 16.17
C GLN A 258 3.22 15.31 15.27
N TYR A 259 2.62 16.43 15.65
CA TYR A 259 1.61 17.10 14.83
C TYR A 259 2.14 17.44 13.43
N ALA A 260 3.32 18.06 13.34
CA ALA A 260 3.99 18.34 12.07
C ALA A 260 4.26 17.06 11.27
N PHE A 261 4.78 16.01 11.92
CA PHE A 261 5.07 14.73 11.28
C PHE A 261 3.82 14.04 10.72
N TYR A 262 2.71 14.05 11.46
CA TYR A 262 1.45 13.47 10.97
C TYR A 262 0.84 14.25 9.81
N ASN A 263 0.94 15.58 9.85
CA ASN A 263 0.54 16.41 8.73
C ASN A 263 1.47 16.24 7.51
N TYR A 264 2.74 15.89 7.71
CA TYR A 264 3.67 15.52 6.64
C TYR A 264 3.26 14.17 6.01
N LEU A 265 2.89 13.17 6.84
CA LEU A 265 2.48 11.85 6.36
C LEU A 265 1.11 11.83 5.67
N LEU A 266 0.17 12.67 6.10
CA LEU A 266 -1.21 12.69 5.59
C LEU A 266 -1.31 12.82 4.06
N PRO A 267 -0.65 13.79 3.40
CA PRO A 267 -0.64 13.86 1.94
C PRO A 267 0.04 12.63 1.33
N GLU A 268 1.13 12.12 1.90
CA GLU A 268 1.82 10.93 1.38
C GLU A 268 0.89 9.71 1.33
N VAL A 269 0.18 9.41 2.41
CA VAL A 269 -0.77 8.28 2.43
C VAL A 269 -1.99 8.54 1.53
N LYS A 270 -2.45 9.78 1.37
CA LYS A 270 -3.50 10.11 0.38
C LYS A 270 -3.04 9.88 -1.06
N HIS A 271 -1.74 10.03 -1.32
CA HIS A 271 -1.12 9.69 -2.59
C HIS A 271 -0.78 8.20 -2.71
N GLY A 272 -1.08 7.37 -1.71
CA GLY A 272 -0.80 5.93 -1.73
C GLY A 272 0.66 5.57 -1.44
N ASN A 273 1.45 6.53 -0.95
CA ASN A 273 2.80 6.30 -0.47
C ASN A 273 2.70 5.69 0.94
N TYR A 274 2.52 4.39 0.99
CA TYR A 274 2.27 3.65 2.22
C TYR A 274 3.55 3.12 2.88
N PHE A 275 4.67 3.13 2.17
CA PHE A 275 5.95 2.61 2.62
C PHE A 275 6.89 3.79 2.84
N ILE A 276 7.01 4.26 4.08
CA ILE A 276 7.80 5.45 4.43
C ILE A 276 9.15 5.01 4.97
N TYR A 277 10.19 5.22 4.18
CA TYR A 277 11.56 4.86 4.56
C TYR A 277 12.27 6.02 5.23
N PHE A 278 13.08 5.70 6.24
CA PHE A 278 13.90 6.66 6.97
C PHE A 278 15.37 6.29 6.76
N LEU A 279 16.11 7.24 6.21
CA LEU A 279 17.56 7.24 6.11
C LEU A 279 18.12 8.15 7.22
N GLU A 280 19.44 8.34 7.27
CA GLU A 280 20.07 9.16 8.33
C GLU A 280 19.53 10.60 8.39
N ASN A 281 19.28 11.22 7.23
CA ASN A 281 18.90 12.63 7.09
C ASN A 281 17.78 12.85 6.07
N GLU A 282 17.07 11.80 5.67
CA GLU A 282 16.07 11.86 4.61
C GLU A 282 14.91 10.91 4.91
N ILE A 283 13.71 11.29 4.48
CA ILE A 283 12.51 10.45 4.50
C ILE A 283 12.08 10.24 3.05
N ILE A 284 11.96 8.98 2.64
CA ILE A 284 11.58 8.59 1.27
C ILE A 284 10.24 7.84 1.30
N PRO A 285 9.11 8.52 1.02
CA PRO A 285 7.82 7.90 0.81
C PRO A 285 7.80 7.10 -0.51
N ARG A 286 7.27 5.88 -0.49
CA ARG A 286 7.15 5.01 -1.66
C ARG A 286 5.80 4.32 -1.73
N THR A 287 5.39 3.98 -2.95
CA THR A 287 4.24 3.10 -3.18
C THR A 287 4.62 1.63 -3.05
N TYR A 288 3.64 0.73 -3.04
CA TYR A 288 3.88 -0.72 -3.06
C TYR A 288 4.61 -1.22 -4.33
N LYS A 289 4.78 -0.37 -5.35
CA LYS A 289 5.45 -0.76 -6.60
C LYS A 289 6.97 -0.62 -6.51
N GLU A 290 7.44 0.12 -5.51
CA GLU A 290 8.84 0.48 -5.35
C GLU A 290 9.40 -0.25 -4.14
N GLY A 291 10.52 -0.96 -4.32
CA GLY A 291 11.16 -1.69 -3.23
C GLY A 291 11.88 -0.79 -2.22
N CYS A 292 12.60 -1.40 -1.30
CA CYS A 292 13.45 -0.70 -0.33
C CYS A 292 14.53 0.15 -1.02
N PRO A 293 14.68 1.45 -0.69
CA PRO A 293 15.80 2.27 -1.14
C PRO A 293 17.11 1.88 -0.45
N ASN A 294 18.23 2.14 -1.12
CA ASN A 294 19.56 1.93 -0.55
C ASN A 294 19.79 2.86 0.66
N GLY A 295 20.46 2.34 1.69
CA GLY A 295 20.76 3.09 2.92
C GLY A 295 19.59 3.30 3.88
N ALA A 296 18.39 2.80 3.57
CA ALA A 296 17.23 2.88 4.45
C ALA A 296 17.48 2.10 5.75
N LYS A 297 17.23 2.74 6.89
CA LYS A 297 17.40 2.15 8.23
C LYS A 297 16.09 1.68 8.84
N TYR A 298 15.00 2.39 8.55
CA TYR A 298 13.68 2.07 9.07
C TYR A 298 12.63 2.14 7.98
N LEU A 299 11.56 1.36 8.16
CA LEU A 299 10.34 1.41 7.36
C LEU A 299 9.13 1.56 8.28
N LEU A 300 8.41 2.67 8.13
CA LEU A 300 7.08 2.86 8.69
C LEU A 300 6.05 2.56 7.61
N ASN A 301 5.23 1.53 7.83
CA ASN A 301 4.06 1.33 6.98
C ASN A 301 2.88 2.11 7.53
N ALA A 302 2.26 2.90 6.67
CA ALA A 302 1.07 3.67 6.99
C ALA A 302 0.00 3.48 5.91
N SER A 303 -1.24 3.76 6.26
CA SER A 303 -2.35 3.72 5.32
C SER A 303 -3.28 4.91 5.54
N TYR A 304 -4.18 5.14 4.59
CA TYR A 304 -5.21 6.16 4.72
C TYR A 304 -6.59 5.51 4.94
N SER A 305 -7.24 5.86 6.04
CA SER A 305 -8.64 5.49 6.29
C SER A 305 -9.52 6.74 6.41
N LYS A 306 -9.39 7.46 7.52
CA LYS A 306 -9.88 8.83 7.74
C LYS A 306 -8.75 9.82 8.02
N ASP A 307 -7.66 9.29 8.58
CA ASP A 307 -6.41 9.95 8.90
C ASP A 307 -5.27 8.94 8.65
N VAL A 308 -4.04 9.33 8.94
CA VAL A 308 -2.86 8.46 8.91
C VAL A 308 -3.01 7.34 9.93
N ASP A 309 -3.04 6.10 9.45
CA ASP A 309 -3.14 4.89 10.25
C ASP A 309 -1.82 4.11 10.13
N ILE A 310 -1.02 4.12 11.20
CA ILE A 310 0.27 3.43 11.28
C ILE A 310 0.02 1.94 11.45
N LYS A 311 0.50 1.14 10.50
CA LYS A 311 0.32 -0.31 10.51
C LYS A 311 1.42 -1.05 11.25
N ASN A 312 2.67 -0.71 10.99
CA ASN A 312 3.82 -1.27 11.67
C ASN A 312 5.07 -0.42 11.41
N PHE A 313 6.13 -0.71 12.18
CA PHE A 313 7.45 -0.12 12.04
C PHE A 313 8.48 -1.24 12.03
N ASN A 314 9.43 -1.20 11.11
CA ASN A 314 10.45 -2.23 10.94
C ASN A 314 11.84 -1.60 10.91
N VAL A 315 12.81 -2.31 11.49
CA VAL A 315 14.24 -2.02 11.34
C VAL A 315 14.76 -2.78 10.13
N ILE A 316 15.53 -2.10 9.29
CA ILE A 316 16.17 -2.67 8.11
C ILE A 316 17.63 -2.94 8.49
N SER A 317 17.89 -4.19 8.89
CA SER A 317 19.21 -4.59 9.40
C SER A 317 20.23 -4.86 8.30
N LYS A 318 19.78 -4.98 7.05
CA LYS A 318 20.63 -5.28 5.89
C LYS A 318 20.54 -4.13 4.89
N ASN A 319 21.63 -3.39 4.77
CA ASN A 319 21.83 -2.58 3.58
C ASN A 319 22.25 -3.52 2.46
N ASN A 320 21.46 -3.56 1.40
CA ASN A 320 21.84 -4.28 0.20
C ASN A 320 22.19 -3.25 -0.88
N ASP A 321 23.49 -3.03 -1.06
CA ASP A 321 24.01 -2.16 -2.13
C ASP A 321 24.10 -2.91 -3.46
N GLU A 322 23.88 -4.23 -3.48
CA GLU A 322 23.92 -5.03 -4.70
C GLU A 322 22.67 -4.79 -5.55
N GLU A 323 22.90 -4.51 -6.83
CA GLU A 323 21.84 -4.36 -7.80
C GLU A 323 21.14 -5.71 -8.04
N ILE A 324 19.83 -5.75 -7.80
CA ILE A 324 19.02 -6.94 -8.12
C ILE A 324 18.85 -7.00 -9.64
N ILE A 325 19.53 -7.95 -10.27
CA ILE A 325 19.37 -8.27 -11.68
C ILE A 325 19.03 -9.76 -11.83
N ILE A 326 17.82 -10.06 -12.28
CA ILE A 326 17.40 -11.43 -12.60
C ILE A 326 17.31 -11.58 -14.11
N ASN A 327 18.07 -12.51 -14.68
CA ASN A 327 17.95 -12.88 -16.08
C ASN A 327 16.79 -13.86 -16.27
N PHE A 328 15.63 -13.37 -16.69
CA PHE A 328 14.47 -14.21 -17.00
C PHE A 328 14.46 -14.63 -18.47
N LYS A 329 14.46 -15.93 -18.71
CA LYS A 329 14.44 -16.52 -20.05
C LYS A 329 13.47 -17.69 -20.13
N GLU A 330 12.96 -17.93 -21.33
CA GLU A 330 12.17 -19.12 -21.64
C GLU A 330 13.10 -20.35 -21.69
N ILE A 331 12.68 -21.43 -21.04
CA ILE A 331 13.46 -22.67 -20.91
C ILE A 331 12.61 -23.83 -21.46
N LEU A 332 11.42 -24.03 -20.91
CA LEU A 332 10.47 -25.07 -21.30
C LEU A 332 9.61 -24.60 -22.48
N HIS A 333 10.25 -24.40 -23.64
CA HIS A 333 9.69 -23.88 -24.89
C HIS A 333 8.19 -24.18 -25.08
N GLN A 334 7.34 -23.14 -25.07
CA GLN A 334 5.93 -23.25 -25.49
C GLN A 334 5.48 -21.95 -26.17
N LYS A 335 4.88 -22.06 -27.36
CA LYS A 335 4.43 -20.89 -28.15
C LYS A 335 3.59 -19.93 -27.30
N LYS A 336 4.03 -18.66 -27.26
CA LYS A 336 3.30 -17.55 -26.64
C LYS A 336 1.86 -17.46 -27.19
N LYS A 337 0.92 -17.18 -26.31
CA LYS A 337 -0.23 -16.33 -26.67
C LYS A 337 0.22 -14.89 -26.44
N ASP A 338 0.06 -14.04 -27.45
CA ASP A 338 0.48 -12.62 -27.48
C ASP A 338 -0.24 -11.69 -26.48
N THR A 339 -0.72 -12.19 -25.34
CA THR A 339 -1.68 -11.46 -24.49
C THR A 339 -1.16 -11.04 -23.13
N ASP A 340 -0.01 -11.55 -22.68
CA ASP A 340 0.51 -11.23 -21.34
C ASP A 340 1.74 -10.32 -21.46
N GLU A 341 1.61 -9.06 -21.02
CA GLU A 341 2.70 -8.08 -20.85
C GLU A 341 3.70 -8.57 -19.78
N ILE A 342 4.46 -9.61 -20.09
CA ILE A 342 5.50 -10.17 -19.25
C ILE A 342 6.84 -9.79 -19.85
N GLU A 343 7.66 -9.13 -19.05
CA GLU A 343 9.00 -8.71 -19.45
C GLU A 343 9.98 -9.88 -19.28
N TYR A 344 10.78 -10.15 -20.31
CA TYR A 344 11.88 -11.12 -20.31
C TYR A 344 13.22 -10.38 -20.37
N GLY A 345 14.33 -11.09 -20.16
CA GLY A 345 15.68 -10.55 -20.14
C GLY A 345 16.12 -10.14 -18.74
N ASN A 346 16.98 -9.13 -18.64
CA ASN A 346 17.49 -8.65 -17.36
C ASN A 346 16.44 -7.77 -16.67
N LEU A 347 15.92 -8.27 -15.55
CA LEU A 347 14.92 -7.60 -14.73
C LEU A 347 15.60 -6.93 -13.55
N ASN A 348 15.43 -5.60 -13.44
CA ASN A 348 15.75 -4.88 -12.22
C ASN A 348 14.74 -5.21 -11.11
N ARG A 349 14.95 -4.66 -9.91
CA ARG A 349 14.08 -4.89 -8.74
C ARG A 349 12.58 -4.69 -9.02
N GLU A 350 12.19 -3.58 -9.63
CA GLU A 350 10.77 -3.26 -9.87
C GLU A 350 10.15 -4.20 -10.90
N LYS A 351 10.87 -4.48 -12.00
CA LYS A 351 10.44 -5.43 -13.03
C LYS A 351 10.31 -6.84 -12.45
N MET A 352 11.25 -7.25 -11.61
CA MET A 352 11.18 -8.51 -10.87
C MET A 352 9.93 -8.55 -9.98
N MET A 353 9.69 -7.53 -9.14
CA MET A 353 8.52 -7.46 -8.27
C MET A 353 7.21 -7.58 -9.06
N ASN A 354 7.12 -6.86 -10.18
CA ASN A 354 5.97 -6.92 -11.09
C ASN A 354 5.81 -8.30 -11.74
N ASN A 355 6.89 -8.94 -12.18
CA ASN A 355 6.84 -10.28 -12.74
C ASN A 355 6.45 -11.33 -11.70
N ILE A 356 6.98 -11.26 -10.47
CA ILE A 356 6.55 -12.12 -9.36
C ILE A 356 5.05 -11.97 -9.11
N ASN A 357 4.56 -10.73 -9.04
CA ASN A 357 3.14 -10.44 -8.87
C ASN A 357 2.27 -11.04 -9.98
N LYS A 358 2.67 -10.85 -11.25
CA LYS A 358 1.94 -11.31 -12.44
C LYS A 358 1.99 -12.84 -12.57
N ILE A 359 3.19 -13.42 -12.55
CA ILE A 359 3.47 -14.82 -12.86
C ILE A 359 3.07 -15.74 -11.71
N LEU A 360 3.55 -15.47 -10.49
CA LEU A 360 3.32 -16.36 -9.35
C LEU A 360 1.97 -16.12 -8.66
N PHE A 361 1.48 -14.87 -8.64
CA PHE A 361 0.34 -14.48 -7.80
C PHE A 361 -0.86 -13.86 -8.54
N TYR A 362 -0.91 -13.94 -9.88
CA TYR A 362 -2.07 -13.45 -10.65
C TYR A 362 -2.46 -12.00 -10.32
N ASN A 363 -1.47 -11.10 -10.21
CA ASN A 363 -1.63 -9.70 -9.83
C ASN A 363 -2.16 -9.44 -8.41
N SER A 364 -2.15 -10.46 -7.54
CA SER A 364 -2.72 -10.39 -6.19
C SER A 364 -1.69 -10.15 -5.07
N LEU A 365 -0.41 -9.97 -5.37
CA LEU A 365 0.65 -9.79 -4.36
C LEU A 365 0.82 -8.33 -3.93
N LEU A 366 1.22 -7.43 -4.85
CA LEU A 366 1.80 -6.13 -4.45
C LEU A 366 0.82 -5.22 -3.70
N GLY A 367 -0.47 -5.26 -4.03
CA GLY A 367 -1.49 -4.45 -3.36
C GLY A 367 -1.95 -4.98 -1.98
N ASN A 368 -1.50 -6.18 -1.58
CA ASN A 368 -2.09 -6.92 -0.47
C ASN A 368 -1.12 -7.20 0.69
N PHE A 369 0.07 -6.58 0.70
CA PHE A 369 1.08 -6.81 1.75
C PHE A 369 0.64 -6.35 3.14
N LEU A 370 -0.06 -5.22 3.22
CA LEU A 370 -0.44 -4.59 4.49
C LEU A 370 -1.84 -5.00 5.00
N LEU A 371 -2.52 -5.91 4.27
CA LEU A 371 -3.85 -6.39 4.65
C LEU A 371 -3.76 -7.60 5.58
N ASN A 372 -4.72 -7.72 6.49
CA ASN A 372 -4.90 -8.95 7.26
C ASN A 372 -5.53 -10.04 6.38
N ASP A 373 -5.39 -11.31 6.79
CA ASP A 373 -5.92 -12.45 6.04
C ASP A 373 -7.44 -12.39 5.78
N GLY A 374 -8.18 -11.85 6.74
CA GLY A 374 -9.63 -11.65 6.64
C GLY A 374 -10.03 -10.58 5.62
N ASP A 375 -9.15 -9.60 5.38
CA ASP A 375 -9.42 -8.44 4.52
C ASP A 375 -9.04 -8.69 3.05
N LEU A 376 -8.44 -9.84 2.74
CA LEU A 376 -8.08 -10.22 1.37
C LEU A 376 -9.32 -10.52 0.52
N ASP A 377 -9.63 -9.62 -0.42
CA ASP A 377 -10.67 -9.80 -1.44
C ASP A 377 -10.14 -10.52 -2.69
N ILE A 378 -9.93 -11.85 -2.55
CA ILE A 378 -9.47 -12.72 -3.64
C ILE A 378 -10.49 -13.84 -3.81
N LYS A 379 -11.13 -13.89 -4.99
CA LYS A 379 -12.18 -14.86 -5.33
C LYS A 379 -11.65 -16.29 -5.42
N ASP A 380 -10.44 -16.47 -5.93
CA ASP A 380 -9.82 -17.79 -6.07
C ASP A 380 -9.19 -18.23 -4.75
N ILE A 381 -9.76 -19.28 -4.16
CA ILE A 381 -9.34 -19.80 -2.85
C ILE A 381 -7.89 -20.32 -2.88
N GLU A 382 -7.45 -20.93 -3.97
CA GLU A 382 -6.10 -21.50 -4.06
C GLU A 382 -5.06 -20.39 -4.24
N VAL A 383 -5.38 -19.34 -5.01
CA VAL A 383 -4.54 -18.13 -5.08
C VAL A 383 -4.52 -17.40 -3.73
N LYS A 384 -5.65 -17.29 -3.03
CA LYS A 384 -5.72 -16.70 -1.69
C LYS A 384 -4.84 -17.46 -0.69
N LYS A 385 -4.90 -18.79 -0.68
CA LYS A 385 -4.03 -19.65 0.14
C LYS A 385 -2.55 -19.46 -0.20
N LEU A 386 -2.20 -19.39 -1.49
CA LEU A 386 -0.84 -19.14 -1.94
C LEU A 386 -0.31 -17.80 -1.40
N LEU A 387 -1.13 -16.75 -1.49
CA LEU A 387 -0.80 -15.43 -0.98
C LEU A 387 -0.62 -15.43 0.55
N MET A 388 -1.57 -16.00 1.31
CA MET A 388 -1.49 -16.08 2.77
C MET A 388 -0.21 -16.80 3.22
N LYS A 389 0.21 -17.83 2.49
CA LYS A 389 1.38 -18.65 2.81
C LYS A 389 2.71 -17.94 2.56
N TYR A 390 2.80 -17.11 1.51
CA TYR A 390 4.10 -16.62 1.00
C TYR A 390 4.23 -15.10 0.92
N ARG A 391 3.16 -14.31 1.10
CA ARG A 391 3.26 -12.83 0.98
C ARG A 391 4.30 -12.23 1.91
N ASN A 392 4.44 -12.76 3.12
CA ASN A 392 5.36 -12.22 4.11
C ASN A 392 6.83 -12.42 3.70
N SER A 393 7.17 -13.56 3.09
CA SER A 393 8.51 -13.84 2.60
C SER A 393 8.92 -12.83 1.50
N PHE A 394 7.99 -12.49 0.60
CA PHE A 394 8.23 -11.45 -0.41
C PHE A 394 8.22 -10.03 0.18
N TYR A 395 7.39 -9.75 1.18
CA TYR A 395 7.40 -8.45 1.86
C TYR A 395 8.77 -8.15 2.46
N LYS A 396 9.35 -9.12 3.19
CA LYS A 396 10.69 -9.01 3.78
C LYS A 396 11.76 -8.79 2.71
N TRP A 397 11.70 -9.52 1.60
CA TRP A 397 12.66 -9.35 0.53
C TRP A 397 12.54 -7.99 -0.16
N PHE A 398 11.32 -7.60 -0.54
CA PHE A 398 11.09 -6.40 -1.34
C PHE A 398 11.32 -5.11 -0.56
N TYR A 399 10.90 -5.07 0.71
CA TYR A 399 10.82 -3.82 1.49
C TYR A 399 11.74 -3.78 2.71
N LEU A 400 12.28 -4.92 3.15
CA LEU A 400 13.23 -4.98 4.29
C LEU A 400 14.63 -5.49 3.89
N ASN A 401 14.88 -5.72 2.60
CA ASN A 401 16.11 -6.30 2.08
C ASN A 401 16.51 -7.64 2.74
N ASP A 402 15.54 -8.41 3.23
CA ASP A 402 15.78 -9.72 3.82
C ASP A 402 15.29 -10.85 2.91
N GLU A 403 16.22 -11.44 2.15
CA GLU A 403 15.93 -12.53 1.23
C GLU A 403 15.87 -13.91 1.88
N ALA A 404 16.24 -14.05 3.17
CA ALA A 404 16.50 -15.37 3.77
C ALA A 404 15.32 -16.34 3.67
N GLU A 405 14.11 -15.84 3.93
CA GLU A 405 12.90 -16.67 3.92
C GLU A 405 12.46 -17.06 2.51
N VAL A 406 12.51 -16.12 1.56
CA VAL A 406 12.13 -16.38 0.16
C VAL A 406 13.16 -17.28 -0.51
N LYS A 407 14.46 -17.04 -0.31
CA LYS A 407 15.57 -17.85 -0.81
C LYS A 407 15.39 -19.31 -0.41
N LYS A 408 15.27 -19.56 0.89
CA LYS A 408 15.09 -20.92 1.46
C LYS A 408 13.90 -21.66 0.86
N ASN A 409 12.82 -20.95 0.51
CA ASN A 409 11.56 -21.56 0.07
C ASN A 409 11.28 -21.41 -1.42
N ILE A 410 12.18 -20.82 -2.22
CA ILE A 410 11.86 -20.40 -3.58
C ILE A 410 11.34 -21.54 -4.45
N ARG A 411 11.96 -22.72 -4.36
CA ARG A 411 11.52 -23.96 -5.03
C ARG A 411 10.07 -24.28 -4.74
N LYS A 412 9.74 -24.34 -3.46
CA LYS A 412 8.40 -24.66 -2.98
C LYS A 412 7.39 -23.60 -3.41
N ILE A 413 7.77 -22.32 -3.40
CA ILE A 413 6.90 -21.20 -3.77
C ILE A 413 6.45 -21.34 -5.23
N TYR A 414 7.39 -21.48 -6.18
CA TYR A 414 6.99 -21.56 -7.58
C TYR A 414 6.33 -22.90 -7.92
N LEU A 415 6.71 -24.02 -7.29
CA LEU A 415 6.02 -25.30 -7.49
C LEU A 415 4.57 -25.27 -6.98
N ASP A 416 4.32 -24.63 -5.83
CA ASP A 416 2.95 -24.40 -5.35
C ASP A 416 2.16 -23.53 -6.35
N ALA A 417 2.78 -22.47 -6.91
CA ALA A 417 2.15 -21.64 -7.93
C ALA A 417 1.80 -22.44 -9.21
N VAL A 418 2.70 -23.33 -9.65
CA VAL A 418 2.49 -24.25 -10.79
C VAL A 418 1.29 -25.16 -10.53
N MET A 419 1.19 -25.73 -9.33
CA MET A 419 0.04 -26.57 -8.95
C MET A 419 -1.28 -25.78 -8.96
N VAL A 420 -1.28 -24.53 -8.48
CA VAL A 420 -2.44 -23.63 -8.58
C VAL A 420 -2.81 -23.37 -10.04
N ALA A 421 -1.83 -23.06 -10.90
CA ALA A 421 -2.07 -22.80 -12.31
C ALA A 421 -2.65 -24.00 -13.06
N ILE A 422 -2.13 -25.20 -12.81
CA ILE A 422 -2.67 -26.44 -13.36
C ILE A 422 -4.09 -26.66 -12.84
N GLY A 423 -4.34 -26.50 -11.53
CA GLY A 423 -5.68 -26.60 -10.96
C GLY A 423 -6.70 -25.67 -11.62
N ASN A 424 -6.25 -24.47 -12.02
CA ASN A 424 -7.06 -23.43 -12.64
C ASN A 424 -7.06 -23.46 -14.18
N ARG A 425 -6.52 -24.51 -14.80
CA ARG A 425 -6.50 -24.70 -16.26
C ARG A 425 -5.61 -23.70 -17.01
N HIS A 426 -4.66 -23.07 -16.33
CA HIS A 426 -3.71 -22.12 -16.89
C HIS A 426 -2.39 -22.80 -17.25
N PHE A 427 -2.42 -23.65 -18.27
CA PHE A 427 -1.29 -24.48 -18.68
C PHE A 427 -0.04 -23.68 -19.08
N PHE A 428 -0.19 -22.67 -19.95
CA PHE A 428 0.92 -21.80 -20.36
C PHE A 428 1.55 -21.09 -19.17
N LYS A 429 0.72 -20.64 -18.22
CA LYS A 429 1.19 -19.98 -17.00
C LYS A 429 1.98 -20.93 -16.09
N ALA A 430 1.59 -22.20 -16.02
CA ALA A 430 2.33 -23.22 -15.28
C ALA A 430 3.76 -23.40 -15.85
N SER A 431 3.92 -23.43 -17.18
CA SER A 431 5.24 -23.44 -17.82
C SER A 431 6.04 -22.18 -17.47
N GLN A 432 5.43 -21.00 -17.64
CA GLN A 432 6.06 -19.72 -17.32
C GLN A 432 6.50 -19.61 -15.84
N GLN A 433 5.71 -20.16 -14.92
CA GLN A 433 6.04 -20.19 -13.49
C GLN A 433 7.26 -21.09 -13.19
N LEU A 434 7.41 -22.22 -13.90
CA LEU A 434 8.61 -23.06 -13.79
C LEU A 434 9.85 -22.34 -14.33
N ASP A 435 9.76 -21.79 -15.54
CA ASP A 435 10.87 -21.06 -16.16
C ASP A 435 11.34 -19.91 -15.27
N PHE A 436 10.40 -19.12 -14.74
CA PHE A 436 10.73 -18.04 -13.84
C PHE A 436 11.28 -18.55 -12.50
N GLY A 437 10.73 -19.64 -11.98
CA GLY A 437 11.23 -20.32 -10.79
C GLY A 437 12.69 -20.75 -10.92
N PHE A 438 13.08 -21.34 -12.04
CA PHE A 438 14.48 -21.71 -12.32
C PHE A 438 15.40 -20.49 -12.40
N CYS A 439 14.94 -19.41 -13.01
CA CYS A 439 15.69 -18.16 -13.07
C CYS A 439 15.87 -17.55 -11.67
N LEU A 440 14.86 -17.65 -10.80
CA LEU A 440 14.94 -17.21 -9.39
C LEU A 440 15.87 -18.10 -8.57
N GLU A 441 15.87 -19.41 -8.76
CA GLU A 441 16.88 -20.30 -8.14
C GLU A 441 18.29 -19.92 -8.55
N LYS A 442 18.53 -19.71 -9.86
CA LYS A 442 19.84 -19.26 -10.36
C LYS A 442 20.26 -17.93 -9.75
N TYR A 443 19.35 -16.98 -9.59
CA TYR A 443 19.63 -15.73 -8.89
C TYR A 443 20.08 -15.97 -7.44
N PHE A 444 19.34 -16.77 -6.67
CA PHE A 444 19.64 -16.96 -5.25
C PHE A 444 20.86 -17.86 -4.98
N TYR A 445 21.10 -18.85 -5.82
CA TYR A 445 22.05 -19.94 -5.57
C TYR A 445 23.17 -20.05 -6.62
N GLY A 446 23.16 -19.22 -7.67
CA GLY A 446 24.07 -19.31 -8.81
C GLY A 446 23.75 -20.43 -9.80
N LYS A 447 22.92 -21.41 -9.42
CA LYS A 447 22.49 -22.54 -10.23
C LYS A 447 21.03 -22.94 -9.93
N SER A 448 20.44 -23.75 -10.81
CA SER A 448 19.14 -24.40 -10.57
C SER A 448 19.30 -25.88 -10.87
N GLU A 449 19.46 -26.68 -9.81
CA GLU A 449 19.69 -28.13 -9.92
C GLU A 449 18.51 -28.81 -10.59
N LEU A 450 17.28 -28.44 -10.22
CA LEU A 450 16.07 -29.01 -10.82
C LEU A 450 15.97 -28.66 -12.31
N MET A 451 16.35 -27.44 -12.73
CA MET A 451 16.40 -27.08 -14.15
C MET A 451 17.41 -27.95 -14.90
N GLU A 452 18.62 -28.12 -14.38
CA GLU A 452 19.68 -28.91 -15.01
C GLU A 452 19.25 -30.37 -15.16
N GLU A 453 18.66 -30.94 -14.11
CA GLU A 453 18.08 -32.28 -14.10
C GLU A 453 16.98 -32.44 -15.15
N ILE A 454 16.00 -31.53 -15.19
CA ILE A 454 14.92 -31.55 -16.17
C ILE A 454 15.46 -31.45 -17.60
N MET A 455 16.45 -30.58 -17.84
CA MET A 455 17.02 -30.40 -19.18
C MET A 455 17.77 -31.64 -19.65
N ASN A 456 18.54 -32.28 -18.77
CA ASN A 456 19.22 -33.54 -19.05
C ASN A 456 18.21 -34.65 -19.38
N VAL A 457 17.19 -34.82 -18.52
CA VAL A 457 16.13 -35.83 -18.71
C VAL A 457 15.36 -35.58 -20.01
N LYS A 458 15.06 -34.32 -20.31
CA LYS A 458 14.40 -33.93 -21.57
C LYS A 458 15.22 -34.31 -22.79
N GLU A 459 16.54 -34.13 -22.75
CA GLU A 459 17.45 -34.50 -23.84
C GLU A 459 17.54 -36.02 -24.01
N VAL A 460 17.70 -36.77 -22.91
CA VAL A 460 17.69 -38.24 -22.91
C VAL A 460 16.38 -38.77 -23.51
N PHE A 461 15.24 -38.29 -23.00
CA PHE A 461 13.92 -38.73 -23.46
C PHE A 461 13.67 -38.35 -24.93
N LEU A 462 14.18 -37.20 -25.40
CA LEU A 462 14.15 -36.81 -26.80
C LEU A 462 14.93 -37.81 -27.67
N ASN A 463 16.15 -38.17 -27.28
CA ASN A 463 16.98 -39.12 -28.01
C ASN A 463 16.34 -40.50 -28.09
N HIS A 464 15.81 -41.01 -26.97
CA HIS A 464 15.02 -42.24 -26.93
C HIS A 464 13.80 -42.18 -27.87
N THR A 465 13.07 -41.07 -27.85
CA THR A 465 11.88 -40.88 -28.68
C THR A 465 12.20 -40.75 -30.18
N LEU A 466 13.42 -40.32 -30.53
CA LEU A 466 13.89 -40.24 -31.92
C LEU A 466 14.56 -41.54 -32.40
N SER A 467 14.96 -42.42 -31.50
CA SER A 467 15.55 -43.72 -31.84
C SER A 467 14.53 -44.67 -32.46
N GLU A 468 14.97 -45.45 -33.46
CA GLU A 468 14.17 -46.52 -34.04
C GLU A 468 14.32 -47.85 -33.28
N GLU A 469 15.34 -47.97 -32.43
CA GLU A 469 15.66 -49.13 -31.60
C GLU A 469 14.75 -49.23 -30.36
N GLU A 470 14.78 -50.40 -29.70
CA GLU A 470 14.18 -50.57 -28.37
C GLU A 470 15.05 -49.89 -27.32
N TRP A 471 14.39 -49.28 -26.33
CA TRP A 471 15.04 -48.55 -25.24
C TRP A 471 14.21 -48.70 -23.97
N GLU A 472 14.85 -48.53 -22.82
CA GLU A 472 14.23 -48.55 -21.49
C GLU A 472 14.51 -47.22 -20.78
N PHE A 473 13.69 -46.88 -19.78
CA PHE A 473 13.96 -45.70 -18.95
C PHE A 473 15.20 -45.91 -18.11
N LEU A 474 16.09 -44.92 -18.07
CA LEU A 474 17.32 -44.97 -17.30
C LEU A 474 17.08 -44.84 -15.79
N ASN A 475 16.08 -44.05 -15.40
CA ASN A 475 15.81 -43.70 -14.01
C ASN A 475 14.37 -43.22 -13.78
N ASP A 476 14.05 -42.93 -12.51
CA ASP A 476 12.72 -42.48 -12.09
C ASP A 476 12.39 -41.10 -12.70
N GLU A 477 13.39 -40.23 -12.84
CA GLU A 477 13.23 -38.90 -13.43
C GLU A 477 12.74 -39.01 -14.88
N GLU A 478 13.38 -39.85 -15.71
CA GLU A 478 12.96 -40.09 -17.09
C GLU A 478 11.55 -40.69 -17.17
N TYR A 479 11.24 -41.64 -16.28
CA TYR A 479 9.91 -42.21 -16.16
C TYR A 479 8.85 -41.13 -15.89
N PHE A 480 9.06 -40.27 -14.87
CA PHE A 480 8.09 -39.24 -14.51
C PHE A 480 7.99 -38.15 -15.59
N PHE A 481 9.09 -37.80 -16.24
CA PHE A 481 9.09 -36.88 -17.37
C PHE A 481 8.27 -37.42 -18.55
N ALA A 482 8.48 -38.70 -18.89
CA ALA A 482 7.74 -39.39 -19.95
C ALA A 482 6.24 -39.48 -19.64
N VAL A 483 5.87 -39.79 -18.38
CA VAL A 483 4.47 -39.72 -17.93
C VAL A 483 3.91 -38.31 -18.14
N GLY A 484 4.66 -37.28 -17.75
CA GLY A 484 4.29 -35.87 -18.00
C GLY A 484 4.02 -35.60 -19.47
N GLN A 485 4.89 -36.04 -20.37
CA GLN A 485 4.76 -35.87 -21.82
C GLN A 485 3.53 -36.60 -22.39
N ILE A 486 3.21 -37.82 -21.92
CA ILE A 486 1.98 -38.52 -22.30
C ILE A 486 0.74 -37.74 -21.84
N LEU A 487 0.75 -37.23 -20.61
CA LEU A 487 -0.35 -36.41 -20.10
C LEU A 487 -0.49 -35.09 -20.89
N ALA A 488 0.63 -34.49 -21.32
CA ALA A 488 0.65 -33.30 -22.16
C ALA A 488 0.02 -33.58 -23.53
N TYR A 489 0.38 -34.71 -24.14
CA TYR A 489 -0.20 -35.17 -25.39
C TYR A 489 -1.71 -35.43 -25.28
N ILE A 490 -2.16 -36.14 -24.24
CA ILE A 490 -3.60 -36.32 -23.95
C ILE A 490 -4.30 -34.95 -23.86
N ASN A 491 -3.71 -34.02 -23.10
CA ASN A 491 -4.28 -32.68 -22.94
C ASN A 491 -4.35 -31.92 -24.26
N TYR A 492 -3.36 -32.09 -25.13
CA TYR A 492 -3.33 -31.48 -26.45
C TYR A 492 -4.42 -32.08 -27.37
N MET A 493 -4.52 -33.40 -27.45
CA MET A 493 -5.37 -34.11 -28.41
C MET A 493 -6.86 -34.15 -28.06
N ARG A 494 -7.24 -34.03 -26.78
CA ARG A 494 -8.65 -34.14 -26.40
C ARG A 494 -9.52 -33.02 -27.01
N ASN A 495 -10.66 -33.40 -27.58
CA ASN A 495 -11.61 -32.52 -28.27
C ASN A 495 -12.57 -31.75 -27.33
N SER A 496 -12.31 -31.71 -26.02
CA SER A 496 -13.22 -31.08 -25.07
C SER A 496 -13.16 -29.56 -25.14
N LYS A 497 -14.31 -28.88 -25.37
CA LYS A 497 -14.43 -27.41 -25.37
C LYS A 497 -13.86 -26.76 -24.09
N ALA A 498 -13.95 -27.45 -22.95
CA ALA A 498 -13.30 -27.10 -21.70
C ALA A 498 -12.28 -28.19 -21.28
N LYS A 499 -10.99 -27.91 -21.45
CA LYS A 499 -9.89 -28.81 -21.08
C LYS A 499 -9.63 -28.78 -19.57
N SER A 500 -10.45 -29.48 -18.78
CA SER A 500 -10.25 -29.60 -17.31
C SER A 500 -8.94 -30.34 -16.99
N LEU A 501 -8.07 -29.78 -16.14
CA LEU A 501 -6.82 -30.43 -15.72
C LEU A 501 -6.95 -31.21 -14.39
N ASN A 502 -8.18 -31.54 -13.98
CA ASN A 502 -8.44 -32.33 -12.76
C ASN A 502 -7.70 -33.66 -12.73
N PHE A 503 -7.51 -34.31 -13.89
CA PHE A 503 -6.83 -35.59 -14.00
C PHE A 503 -5.34 -35.53 -13.61
N ILE A 504 -4.72 -34.35 -13.66
CA ILE A 504 -3.34 -34.10 -13.22
C ILE A 504 -3.33 -33.64 -11.78
N LYS A 505 -4.27 -32.77 -11.41
CA LYS A 505 -4.43 -32.30 -10.03
C LYS A 505 -4.54 -33.47 -9.04
N GLN A 506 -5.20 -34.57 -9.42
CA GLN A 506 -5.31 -35.75 -8.55
C GLN A 506 -4.00 -36.55 -8.38
N LEU A 507 -2.97 -36.28 -9.18
CA LEU A 507 -1.66 -36.94 -9.11
C LEU A 507 -0.70 -36.18 -8.19
N THR A 508 -0.78 -34.85 -8.15
CA THR A 508 0.18 -33.98 -7.43
C THR A 508 0.15 -34.15 -5.90
N PHE A 509 -0.90 -34.74 -5.34
CA PHE A 509 -1.04 -34.97 -3.89
C PHE A 509 -0.83 -36.43 -3.47
N VAL A 510 -0.50 -37.32 -4.40
CA VAL A 510 -0.33 -38.75 -4.10
C VAL A 510 1.05 -38.98 -3.50
N LYS A 511 1.10 -39.63 -2.34
CA LYS A 511 2.34 -39.93 -1.61
C LYS A 511 2.80 -41.38 -1.72
N ASN A 512 1.94 -42.28 -2.21
CA ASN A 512 2.25 -43.69 -2.39
C ASN A 512 2.43 -43.97 -3.90
N ILE A 513 3.55 -44.59 -4.23
CA ILE A 513 3.97 -44.78 -5.63
C ILE A 513 3.06 -45.76 -6.38
N ASP A 514 2.59 -46.83 -5.74
CA ASP A 514 1.69 -47.81 -6.34
C ASP A 514 0.33 -47.18 -6.66
N VAL A 515 -0.20 -46.38 -5.72
CA VAL A 515 -1.44 -45.62 -5.92
C VAL A 515 -1.28 -44.63 -7.07
N LEU A 516 -0.11 -43.99 -7.20
CA LEU A 516 0.17 -43.06 -8.28
C LEU A 516 0.21 -43.77 -9.64
N LYS A 517 0.91 -44.91 -9.72
CA LYS A 517 0.97 -45.76 -10.93
C LYS A 517 -0.42 -46.22 -11.37
N GLU A 518 -1.23 -46.72 -10.44
CA GLU A 518 -2.59 -47.16 -10.76
C GLU A 518 -3.47 -46.01 -11.27
N LYS A 519 -3.31 -44.80 -10.71
CA LYS A 519 -3.99 -43.61 -11.24
C LYS A 519 -3.50 -43.23 -12.65
N ILE A 520 -2.19 -43.23 -12.89
CA ILE A 520 -1.60 -42.96 -14.21
C ILE A 520 -2.14 -43.96 -15.23
N LYS A 521 -2.12 -45.25 -14.91
CA LYS A 521 -2.65 -46.33 -15.75
C LYS A 521 -4.12 -46.12 -16.08
N LYS A 522 -4.97 -45.81 -15.09
CA LYS A 522 -6.39 -45.52 -15.30
C LYS A 522 -6.60 -44.31 -16.23
N ILE A 523 -5.79 -43.26 -16.09
CA ILE A 523 -5.85 -42.10 -16.98
C ILE A 523 -5.48 -42.51 -18.41
N VAL A 524 -4.36 -43.20 -18.61
CA VAL A 524 -3.91 -43.63 -19.95
C VAL A 524 -4.97 -44.51 -20.63
N ILE A 525 -5.54 -45.47 -19.90
CA ILE A 525 -6.62 -46.35 -20.41
C ILE A 525 -7.86 -45.51 -20.80
N SER A 526 -8.27 -44.55 -19.97
CA SER A 526 -9.45 -43.73 -20.27
C SER A 526 -9.32 -42.89 -21.55
N TYR A 527 -8.08 -42.62 -21.98
CA TYR A 527 -7.76 -41.88 -23.20
C TYR A 527 -7.18 -42.76 -24.30
N SER A 528 -7.35 -44.09 -24.22
CA SER A 528 -6.77 -45.05 -25.17
C SER A 528 -7.15 -44.75 -26.62
N HIS A 529 -8.39 -44.30 -26.86
CA HIS A 529 -8.91 -43.90 -28.17
C HIS A 529 -8.09 -42.80 -28.86
N ILE A 530 -7.35 -41.96 -28.10
CA ILE A 530 -6.46 -40.93 -28.64
C ILE A 530 -5.19 -41.54 -29.26
N PHE A 531 -4.78 -42.71 -28.76
CA PHE A 531 -3.54 -43.38 -29.12
C PHE A 531 -3.70 -44.40 -30.26
N GLU A 532 -4.91 -44.57 -30.82
CA GLU A 532 -5.19 -45.47 -31.94
C GLU A 532 -4.48 -45.10 -33.26
N THR A 533 -3.68 -44.02 -33.25
CA THR A 533 -2.85 -43.61 -34.38
C THR A 533 -1.54 -44.40 -34.43
N LYS A 534 -1.00 -44.64 -35.65
CA LYS A 534 0.27 -45.36 -35.91
C LYS A 534 1.54 -44.65 -35.36
N ASN A 535 1.44 -43.79 -34.35
CA ASN A 535 2.60 -43.10 -33.78
C ASN A 535 3.40 -44.05 -32.88
N LYS A 536 4.36 -44.76 -33.48
CA LYS A 536 5.24 -45.72 -32.81
C LYS A 536 5.92 -45.15 -31.56
N LYS A 537 6.25 -43.85 -31.56
CA LYS A 537 6.90 -43.15 -30.43
C LYS A 537 6.06 -43.18 -29.16
N ILE A 538 4.77 -42.88 -29.31
CA ILE A 538 3.82 -42.82 -28.20
C ILE A 538 3.55 -44.22 -27.67
N ASN A 539 3.33 -45.19 -28.56
CA ASN A 539 3.06 -46.58 -28.16
C ASN A 539 4.25 -47.20 -27.42
N ARG A 540 5.49 -46.95 -27.88
CA ARG A 540 6.72 -47.35 -27.17
C ARG A 540 6.81 -46.71 -25.79
N THR A 541 6.55 -45.41 -25.69
CA THR A 541 6.58 -44.70 -24.40
C THR A 541 5.55 -45.28 -23.42
N ILE A 542 4.32 -45.54 -23.85
CA ILE A 542 3.27 -46.13 -23.00
C ILE A 542 3.66 -47.55 -22.56
N SER A 543 4.25 -48.33 -23.46
CA SER A 543 4.79 -49.66 -23.13
C SER A 543 5.84 -49.56 -22.03
N ASN A 544 6.84 -48.70 -22.20
CA ASN A 544 7.91 -48.50 -21.22
C ASN A 544 7.38 -47.98 -19.87
N ILE A 545 6.36 -47.11 -19.87
CA ILE A 545 5.70 -46.64 -18.64
C ILE A 545 5.00 -47.80 -17.92
N SER A 546 4.49 -48.78 -18.66
CA SER A 546 3.83 -49.95 -18.07
C SER A 546 4.82 -50.94 -17.47
N LEU A 547 6.03 -51.03 -18.04
CA LEU A 547 7.08 -51.96 -17.60
C LEU A 547 7.88 -51.43 -16.41
N TYR A 548 8.23 -50.13 -16.43
CA TYR A 548 9.13 -49.55 -15.44
C TYR A 548 8.54 -49.49 -14.02
N GLN A 549 9.38 -49.76 -13.02
CA GLN A 549 9.03 -49.78 -11.60
C GLN A 549 9.77 -48.64 -10.88
N PRO A 550 9.17 -47.43 -10.82
CA PRO A 550 9.79 -46.31 -10.12
C PRO A 550 9.84 -46.57 -8.62
N LYS A 551 10.85 -46.01 -7.95
CA LYS A 551 11.08 -46.15 -6.51
C LYS A 551 10.73 -44.88 -5.74
N GLU A 552 11.02 -43.72 -6.33
CA GLU A 552 10.76 -42.40 -5.76
C GLU A 552 9.74 -41.63 -6.59
N ILE A 553 8.87 -40.85 -5.94
CA ILE A 553 7.91 -40.00 -6.66
C ILE A 553 8.58 -38.67 -7.04
N LYS A 554 8.65 -38.37 -8.34
CA LYS A 554 9.21 -37.11 -8.88
C LYS A 554 8.10 -36.23 -9.49
N ILE A 555 7.23 -35.66 -8.66
CA ILE A 555 6.09 -34.84 -9.13
C ILE A 555 6.57 -33.59 -9.89
N ASP A 556 7.62 -32.93 -9.42
CA ASP A 556 8.24 -31.78 -10.07
C ASP A 556 8.71 -32.10 -11.50
N ILE A 557 9.37 -33.25 -11.70
CA ILE A 557 9.79 -33.73 -13.02
C ILE A 557 8.57 -34.08 -13.90
N LEU A 558 7.54 -34.72 -13.33
CA LEU A 558 6.28 -34.97 -14.05
C LEU A 558 5.62 -33.67 -14.51
N LEU A 559 5.56 -32.65 -13.64
CA LEU A 559 4.99 -31.35 -13.96
C LEU A 559 5.81 -30.64 -15.05
N ALA A 560 7.13 -30.75 -15.01
CA ALA A 560 8.01 -30.23 -16.05
C ALA A 560 7.77 -30.94 -17.39
N GLY A 561 7.73 -32.28 -17.40
CA GLY A 561 7.39 -33.07 -18.57
C GLY A 561 5.99 -32.73 -19.11
N PHE A 562 5.03 -32.45 -18.23
CA PHE A 562 3.69 -32.03 -18.61
C PHE A 562 3.66 -30.65 -19.28
N THR A 563 4.48 -29.70 -18.81
CA THR A 563 4.47 -28.29 -19.22
C THR A 563 5.52 -27.92 -20.28
N ALA A 564 6.42 -28.83 -20.63
CA ALA A 564 7.35 -28.65 -21.74
C ALA A 564 6.66 -28.76 -23.12
N ASP A 565 7.38 -28.42 -24.18
CA ASP A 565 7.00 -28.78 -25.55
C ASP A 565 6.80 -30.30 -25.67
N ILE A 566 5.79 -30.69 -26.45
CA ILE A 566 5.45 -32.10 -26.67
C ILE A 566 6.45 -32.69 -27.66
N ILE A 567 7.35 -33.52 -27.14
CA ILE A 567 8.46 -34.13 -27.89
C ILE A 567 7.95 -35.06 -29.00
N PHE A 568 6.76 -35.67 -28.84
CA PHE A 568 6.18 -36.56 -29.85
C PHE A 568 5.89 -35.87 -31.20
N PHE A 569 5.86 -34.54 -31.24
CA PHE A 569 5.70 -33.78 -32.49
C PHE A 569 7.03 -33.46 -33.18
N LYS A 570 8.18 -33.67 -32.52
CA LYS A 570 9.49 -33.44 -33.12
C LYS A 570 9.83 -34.52 -34.15
N LYS A 571 10.38 -34.07 -35.29
CA LYS A 571 10.95 -34.94 -36.32
C LYS A 571 12.47 -35.00 -36.16
N ARG A 572 13.09 -36.06 -36.67
CA ARG A 572 14.54 -36.14 -36.79
C ARG A 572 14.96 -35.07 -37.78
N GLU A 573 15.82 -34.13 -37.39
CA GLU A 573 16.43 -33.22 -38.35
C GLU A 573 17.37 -34.04 -39.24
N GLU A 574 17.15 -33.99 -40.56
CA GLU A 574 18.08 -34.56 -41.53
C GLU A 574 19.37 -33.73 -41.45
N LYS A 575 20.47 -34.38 -41.11
CA LYS A 575 21.81 -33.78 -41.15
C LYS A 575 22.34 -33.72 -42.58
#